data_AF-A0A9P7KJK6-F1
#
_entry.id   AF-A0A9P7KJK6-F1
#
_cell.length_a   1.000
_cell.length_b   1.000
_cell.length_c   1.000
_cell.angle_alpha   90.00
_cell.angle_beta   90.00
_cell.angle_gamma   90.00
#
_symmetry.space_group_name_H-M   'P 1'
#
loop_
_entity.id
_entity.type
_entity.pdbx_description
1 polymer ?
#
loop_
_entity_poly.entity_id
_entity_poly.type
_entity_poly.pdbx_seq_one_letter_code
_entity_poly.pdbx_strand_id
1 'polypeptide(L)'
;MLETGSLPQLRAVPLSELPSKSPPAPKIKTDADASAWRTMRSYEDYAIFLRRLNEAVVSRFLPWSSSPSLLISSEQAIMKTLELLEMLDRWIDEIPPMESPQRFGNLAFRTWGARLEEVRSRVLKFE
;
A
#
# COMPACT_ATOMS: atom_id res chain seq x y z
N MET A 1 31.57 -5.97 -1.77
CA MET A 1 31.61 -5.57 -0.36
C MET A 1 30.54 -4.49 -0.19
N LEU A 2 29.32 -4.86 0.22
CA LEU A 2 28.25 -3.88 0.43
C LEU A 2 28.52 -3.22 1.78
N GLU A 3 28.75 -1.91 1.78
CA GLU A 3 29.03 -1.15 2.99
C GLU A 3 27.92 -1.37 4.02
N THR A 4 28.30 -1.89 5.18
CA THR A 4 27.45 -2.09 6.36
C THR A 4 27.22 -0.76 7.08
N GLY A 5 26.85 0.28 6.35
CA GLY A 5 26.43 1.56 6.91
C GLY A 5 24.99 1.46 7.40
N SER A 6 24.70 1.99 8.59
CA SER A 6 23.31 2.12 9.07
C SER A 6 22.48 2.86 8.03
N LEU A 7 21.37 2.25 7.57
CA LEU A 7 20.46 2.92 6.64
C LEU A 7 19.96 4.25 7.25
N PRO A 8 19.88 5.34 6.47
CA PRO A 8 19.30 6.59 6.93
C PRO A 8 17.85 6.39 7.37
N GLN A 9 17.40 7.19 8.33
CA GLN A 9 16.00 7.16 8.79
C GLN A 9 15.07 7.62 7.67
N LEU A 10 13.93 6.94 7.55
CA LEU A 10 12.87 7.40 6.66
C LEU A 10 12.29 8.69 7.24
N ARG A 11 12.18 9.72 6.41
CA ARG A 11 11.65 11.02 6.83
C ARG A 11 10.20 10.87 7.29
N ALA A 12 9.87 11.42 8.46
CA ALA A 12 8.49 11.54 8.90
C ALA A 12 7.76 12.62 8.09
N VAL A 13 6.54 12.31 7.63
CA VAL A 13 5.65 13.27 6.97
C VAL A 13 4.42 13.44 7.85
N PRO A 14 4.26 14.54 8.59
CA PRO A 14 3.12 14.70 9.48
C PRO A 14 1.83 14.83 8.66
N LEU A 15 0.74 14.25 9.18
CA LEU A 15 -0.55 14.28 8.50
C LEU A 15 -1.06 15.72 8.30
N SER A 16 -0.68 16.67 9.16
CA SER A 16 -1.00 18.09 9.02
C SER A 16 -0.47 18.73 7.72
N GLU A 17 0.59 18.17 7.13
CA GLU A 17 1.14 18.66 5.86
C GLU A 17 0.38 18.11 4.62
N LEU A 18 -0.42 17.05 4.77
CA LEU A 18 -1.08 16.37 3.65
C LEU A 18 -2.29 17.12 3.06
N PRO A 19 -3.22 17.71 3.84
CA PRO A 19 -4.38 18.42 3.31
C PRO A 19 -4.03 19.65 2.45
N SER A 20 -2.82 20.20 2.64
CA SER A 20 -2.34 21.39 1.92
C SER A 20 -1.91 21.10 0.47
N LYS A 21 -1.82 19.82 0.07
CA LYS A 21 -1.29 19.41 -1.23
C LYS A 21 -2.39 18.96 -2.17
N SER A 22 -2.23 19.29 -3.45
CA SER A 22 -3.07 18.72 -4.51
C SER A 22 -2.91 17.19 -4.56
N PRO A 23 -3.94 16.45 -5.00
CA PRO A 23 -3.85 15.00 -5.12
C PRO A 23 -2.67 14.60 -6.04
N PRO A 24 -2.04 13.44 -5.80
CA PRO A 24 -0.97 12.94 -6.67
C PRO A 24 -1.44 12.91 -8.12
N ALA A 25 -0.58 13.37 -9.03
CA ALA A 25 -0.85 13.39 -10.46
C ALA A 25 0.26 12.66 -11.22
N PRO A 26 -0.02 12.06 -12.40
CA PRO A 26 1.00 11.44 -13.22
C PRO A 26 2.10 12.43 -13.61
N LYS A 27 3.34 12.19 -13.16
CA LYS A 27 4.53 13.01 -13.46
C LYS A 27 5.56 12.33 -14.36
N ILE A 28 5.57 11.00 -14.43
CA ILE A 28 6.50 10.23 -15.26
C ILE A 28 5.76 9.81 -16.53
N LYS A 29 6.14 10.38 -17.68
CA LYS A 29 5.53 10.09 -18.99
C LYS A 29 6.54 9.64 -20.03
N THR A 30 7.82 9.91 -19.79
CA THR A 30 8.94 9.60 -20.67
C THR A 30 10.10 9.01 -19.89
N ASP A 31 11.07 8.41 -20.59
CA ASP A 31 12.29 7.87 -19.96
C ASP A 31 13.16 8.98 -19.33
N ALA A 32 13.10 10.19 -19.88
CA ALA A 32 13.75 11.36 -19.30
C ALA A 32 13.12 11.72 -17.94
N ASP A 33 11.78 11.66 -17.82
CA ASP A 33 11.10 11.89 -16.53
C ASP A 33 11.47 10.82 -15.51
N ALA A 34 11.55 9.55 -15.93
CA ALA A 34 11.98 8.46 -15.06
C ALA A 34 13.42 8.65 -14.57
N SER A 35 14.30 9.13 -15.45
CA SER A 35 15.69 9.44 -15.11
C SER A 35 15.78 10.62 -14.15
N ALA A 36 14.99 11.67 -14.36
CA ALA A 36 14.89 12.81 -13.45
C ALA A 36 14.32 12.39 -12.09
N TRP A 37 13.32 11.52 -12.05
CA TRP A 37 12.72 11.04 -10.80
C TRP A 37 13.74 10.35 -9.88
N ARG A 38 14.71 9.62 -10.45
CA ARG A 38 15.78 8.96 -9.67
C ARG A 38 16.65 9.92 -8.86
N THR A 39 16.71 11.19 -9.24
CA THR A 39 17.44 12.23 -8.50
C THR A 39 16.54 13.00 -7.54
N MET A 40 15.24 12.68 -7.45
CA MET A 40 14.29 13.35 -6.58
C MET A 40 14.21 12.69 -5.20
N ARG A 41 13.79 13.47 -4.20
CA ARG A 41 13.62 12.99 -2.84
C ARG A 41 12.62 11.83 -2.71
N SER A 42 11.57 11.80 -3.53
CA SER A 42 10.58 10.71 -3.51
C SER A 42 11.18 9.36 -3.89
N TYR A 43 12.16 9.33 -4.79
CA TYR A 43 12.89 8.12 -5.12
C TYR A 43 13.76 7.66 -3.95
N GLU A 44 14.47 8.58 -3.30
CA GLU A 44 15.30 8.30 -2.13
C GLU A 44 14.47 7.75 -0.97
N ASP A 45 13.37 8.43 -0.61
CA ASP A 45 12.45 8.00 0.44
C ASP A 45 11.89 6.59 0.13
N TYR A 46 11.49 6.32 -1.11
CA TYR A 46 11.01 5.00 -1.55
C TYR A 46 12.09 3.91 -1.45
N ALA A 47 13.32 4.21 -1.88
CA ALA A 47 14.43 3.25 -1.82
C ALA A 47 14.80 2.90 -0.37
N ILE A 48 14.80 3.88 0.53
CA ILE A 48 15.04 3.67 1.97
C ILE A 48 13.94 2.79 2.56
N PHE A 49 12.67 3.09 2.27
CA PHE A 49 11.53 2.30 2.73
C PHE A 49 11.66 0.84 2.30
N LEU A 50 11.93 0.59 1.02
CA LEU A 50 12.07 -0.76 0.47
C LEU A 50 13.23 -1.53 1.12
N ARG A 51 14.40 -0.90 1.29
CA ARG A 51 15.56 -1.53 1.94
C ARG A 51 15.29 -1.89 3.39
N ARG A 52 14.66 -1.00 4.15
CA ARG A 52 14.30 -1.24 5.55
C ARG A 52 13.33 -2.43 5.69
N LEU A 53 12.31 -2.51 4.83
CA LEU A 53 11.39 -3.65 4.83
C LEU A 53 12.10 -4.96 4.47
N ASN A 54 13.02 -4.93 3.51
CA ASN A 54 13.79 -6.10 3.12
C ASN A 54 14.66 -6.60 4.29
N GLU A 55 15.44 -5.71 4.92
CA GLU A 55 16.28 -6.06 6.07
C GLU A 55 15.47 -6.58 7.27
N ALA A 56 14.27 -6.02 7.52
CA ALA A 56 13.43 -6.40 8.64
C ALA A 56 12.95 -7.87 8.59
N VAL A 57 12.86 -8.45 7.39
CA VAL A 57 12.37 -9.82 7.20
C VAL A 57 13.49 -10.85 6.97
N VAL A 58 14.75 -10.42 6.92
CA VAL A 58 15.89 -11.35 6.80
C VAL A 58 15.91 -12.30 8.00
N SER A 59 16.04 -13.60 7.70
CA SER A 59 16.03 -14.68 8.70
C SER A 59 14.75 -14.74 9.56
N ARG A 60 13.65 -14.16 9.08
CA ARG A 60 12.31 -14.32 9.68
C ARG A 60 11.53 -15.37 8.92
N PHE A 61 10.88 -16.26 9.65
CA PHE A 61 9.96 -17.25 9.10
C PHE A 61 8.52 -16.83 9.38
N LEU A 62 7.68 -16.84 8.36
CA LEU A 62 6.24 -16.61 8.48
C LEU A 62 5.52 -17.98 8.42
N PRO A 63 5.03 -18.51 9.55
CA PRO A 63 4.33 -19.78 9.54
C PRO A 63 2.98 -19.67 8.83
N TRP A 64 2.70 -20.63 7.95
CA TRP A 64 1.42 -20.75 7.23
C TRP A 64 0.21 -20.86 8.18
N SER A 65 0.42 -21.45 9.36
CA SER A 65 -0.61 -21.67 10.39
C SER A 65 -0.59 -20.61 11.49
N SER A 66 -0.38 -19.35 11.13
CA SER A 66 -0.47 -18.26 12.12
C SER A 66 -1.92 -18.19 12.63
N SER A 67 -2.15 -18.64 13.87
CA SER A 67 -3.41 -18.37 14.56
C SER A 67 -3.66 -16.86 14.53
N PRO A 68 -4.90 -16.38 14.37
CA PRO A 68 -5.23 -14.94 14.41
C PRO A 68 -4.64 -14.22 15.63
N SER A 69 -4.45 -14.94 16.73
CA SER A 69 -3.83 -14.46 17.97
C SER A 69 -2.33 -14.08 17.85
N LEU A 70 -1.58 -14.69 16.92
CA LEU A 70 -0.18 -14.34 16.62
C LEU A 70 -0.06 -13.18 15.62
N LEU A 71 -1.15 -12.82 14.95
CA LEU A 71 -1.24 -11.68 14.03
C LEU A 71 -1.63 -10.38 14.73
N ILE A 72 -1.93 -10.44 16.04
CA ILE A 72 -2.23 -9.25 16.85
C ILE A 72 -0.93 -8.48 17.05
N SER A 73 -0.66 -7.55 16.15
CA SER A 73 0.32 -6.51 16.40
C SER A 73 -0.21 -5.61 17.51
N SER A 74 0.65 -5.22 18.45
CA SER A 74 0.33 -4.14 19.39
C SER A 74 0.17 -2.79 18.69
N GLU A 75 0.56 -2.69 17.41
CA GLU A 75 0.45 -1.48 16.62
C GLU A 75 -0.93 -1.38 15.94
N GLN A 76 -1.70 -0.39 16.39
CA GLN A 76 -3.03 -0.06 15.87
C GLN A 76 -3.05 0.15 14.34
N ALA A 77 -1.99 0.74 13.77
CA ALA A 77 -1.89 0.98 12.33
C ALA A 77 -1.82 -0.32 11.51
N ILE A 78 -1.14 -1.35 12.03
CA ILE A 78 -1.09 -2.67 11.37
C ILE A 78 -2.48 -3.31 11.42
N MET A 79 -3.12 -3.32 12.59
CA MET A 79 -4.46 -3.90 12.75
C MET A 79 -5.50 -3.23 11.85
N LYS A 80 -5.50 -1.89 11.78
CA LYS A 80 -6.40 -1.14 10.88
C LYS A 80 -6.13 -1.44 9.40
N THR A 81 -4.88 -1.67 9.03
CA THR A 81 -4.53 -2.09 7.67
C THR A 81 -5.08 -3.49 7.36
N LEU A 82 -4.98 -4.43 8.31
CA LEU A 82 -5.54 -5.77 8.16
C LEU A 82 -7.07 -5.76 8.09
N GLU A 83 -7.74 -5.01 8.96
CA GLU A 83 -9.21 -4.82 8.94
C GLU A 83 -9.69 -4.26 7.59
N LEU A 84 -8.94 -3.29 7.04
CA LEU A 84 -9.18 -2.76 5.70
C LEU A 84 -9.08 -3.87 4.65
N LEU A 85 -7.99 -4.64 4.64
CA LEU A 85 -7.79 -5.72 3.66
C LEU A 85 -8.89 -6.80 3.76
N GLU A 86 -9.28 -7.20 4.97
CA GLU A 86 -10.36 -8.16 5.20
C GLU A 86 -11.72 -7.63 4.72
N MET A 87 -12.00 -6.33 4.90
CA MET A 87 -13.19 -5.70 4.33
C MET A 87 -13.18 -5.73 2.79
N LEU A 88 -12.04 -5.44 2.17
CA LEU A 88 -11.90 -5.49 0.70
C LEU A 88 -12.07 -6.90 0.14
N ASP A 89 -11.57 -7.89 0.87
CA ASP A 89 -11.68 -9.32 0.56
C ASP A 89 -13.14 -9.79 0.63
N ARG A 90 -13.87 -9.46 1.70
CA ARG A 90 -15.31 -9.79 1.83
C ARG A 90 -16.17 -9.23 0.69
N TRP A 91 -15.82 -8.07 0.13
CA TRP A 91 -16.56 -7.54 -1.01
C TRP A 91 -16.44 -8.38 -2.28
N ILE A 92 -15.45 -9.27 -2.37
CA ILE A 92 -15.32 -10.22 -3.48
C ILE A 92 -16.50 -11.21 -3.46
N ASP A 93 -16.86 -11.71 -2.27
CA ASP A 93 -18.03 -12.59 -2.10
C ASP A 93 -19.35 -11.84 -2.31
N GLU A 94 -19.43 -10.59 -1.83
CA GLU A 94 -20.64 -9.75 -1.96
C GLU A 94 -20.87 -9.24 -3.40
N ILE A 95 -19.83 -9.23 -4.24
CA ILE A 95 -19.87 -8.73 -5.61
C ILE A 95 -19.38 -9.85 -6.55
N PRO A 96 -20.21 -10.88 -6.79
CA PRO A 96 -19.80 -12.02 -7.59
C PRO A 96 -19.53 -11.61 -9.06
N PRO A 97 -18.72 -12.39 -9.79
CA PRO A 97 -18.49 -12.18 -11.21
C PRO A 97 -19.80 -12.13 -12.00
N MET A 98 -19.91 -11.15 -12.89
CA MET A 98 -21.05 -11.03 -13.79
C MET A 98 -20.89 -11.99 -14.98
N GLU A 99 -21.96 -12.67 -15.37
CA GLU A 99 -21.99 -13.39 -16.64
C GLU A 99 -21.85 -12.41 -17.81
N SER A 100 -20.84 -12.63 -18.66
CA SER A 100 -20.55 -11.75 -19.79
C SER A 100 -19.76 -12.49 -20.87
N PRO A 101 -19.99 -12.21 -22.17
CA PRO A 101 -19.15 -12.74 -23.25
C PRO A 101 -17.74 -12.10 -23.28
N GLN A 102 -17.47 -11.11 -22.44
CA GLN A 102 -16.19 -10.41 -22.36
C GLN A 102 -15.07 -11.34 -21.88
N ARG A 103 -13.98 -11.43 -22.64
CA ARG A 103 -12.85 -12.35 -22.35
C ARG A 103 -11.78 -11.81 -21.40
N PHE A 104 -11.78 -10.51 -21.11
CA PHE A 104 -10.79 -9.86 -20.25
C PHE A 104 -11.47 -8.95 -19.24
N GLY A 105 -11.13 -9.10 -17.96
CA GLY A 105 -11.63 -8.24 -16.88
C GLY A 105 -13.15 -8.35 -16.68
N ASN A 106 -13.58 -8.98 -15.58
CA ASN A 106 -15.01 -9.05 -15.29
C ASN A 106 -15.56 -7.67 -14.89
N LEU A 107 -16.75 -7.31 -15.38
CA LEU A 107 -17.37 -6.02 -15.08
C LEU A 107 -17.69 -5.82 -13.59
N ALA A 108 -17.84 -6.91 -12.82
CA ALA A 108 -17.97 -6.88 -11.37
C ALA A 108 -16.83 -6.10 -10.68
N PHE A 109 -15.62 -6.10 -11.27
CA PHE A 109 -14.50 -5.33 -10.73
C PHE A 109 -14.77 -3.81 -10.72
N ARG A 110 -15.57 -3.29 -11.66
CA ARG A 110 -15.97 -1.87 -11.66
C ARG A 110 -16.91 -1.57 -10.50
N THR A 111 -17.84 -2.47 -10.20
CA THR A 111 -18.74 -2.36 -9.05
C THR A 111 -17.95 -2.40 -7.75
N TRP A 112 -16.99 -3.31 -7.62
CA TRP A 112 -16.07 -3.38 -6.48
C TRP A 112 -15.26 -2.08 -6.33
N GLY A 113 -14.70 -1.56 -7.42
CA GLY A 113 -13.91 -0.32 -7.39
C GLY A 113 -14.74 0.94 -7.09
N ALA A 114 -15.98 1.01 -7.60
CA ALA A 114 -16.91 2.11 -7.29
C ALA A 114 -17.25 2.15 -5.80
N ARG A 115 -17.51 0.98 -5.19
CA ARG A 115 -17.75 0.87 -3.75
C ARG A 115 -16.55 1.35 -2.93
N LEU A 116 -15.32 1.02 -3.35
CA LEU A 116 -14.10 1.51 -2.70
C LEU A 116 -14.01 3.05 -2.75
N GLU A 117 -14.28 3.64 -3.91
CA GLU A 117 -14.24 5.10 -4.11
C GLU A 117 -15.26 5.81 -3.21
N GLU A 118 -16.46 5.26 -3.04
CA GLU A 118 -17.49 5.79 -2.15
C GLU A 118 -17.06 5.82 -0.67
N VAL A 119 -16.35 4.79 -0.22
CA VAL A 119 -15.98 4.66 1.21
C VAL A 119 -14.56 5.12 1.54
N ARG A 120 -13.75 5.51 0.55
CA ARG A 120 -12.32 5.83 0.72
C ARG A 120 -12.03 6.77 1.89
N SER A 121 -12.89 7.77 2.11
CA SER A 121 -12.72 8.80 3.14
C SER A 121 -13.01 8.28 4.54
N ARG A 122 -13.83 7.23 4.68
CA ARG A 122 -14.10 6.55 5.95
C ARG A 122 -13.00 5.55 6.28
N VAL A 123 -12.51 4.88 5.25
CA VAL A 123 -11.56 3.77 5.36
C VAL A 123 -10.13 4.21 5.67
N LEU A 124 -9.75 5.41 5.23
CA LEU A 124 -8.41 5.97 5.45
C LEU A 124 -8.31 6.93 6.64
N LYS A 125 -9.36 7.03 7.48
CA LYS A 125 -9.28 7.75 8.75
C LYS A 125 -8.61 6.88 9.80
N PHE A 126 -7.36 7.18 10.08
CA PHE A 126 -6.64 6.68 11.25
C PHE A 126 -6.98 7.62 12.42
N GLU A 127 -8.12 7.40 13.08
CA GLU A 127 -8.46 8.01 14.38
C GLU A 127 -7.84 7.21 15.54
#